data_AF-A0A9D0RAJ0-F1
#
_entry.id   AF-A0A9D0RAJ0-F1
#
_cell.length_a   1.000
_cell.length_b   1.000
_cell.length_c   1.000
_cell.angle_alpha   90.00
_cell.angle_beta   90.00
_cell.angle_gamma   90.00
#
_symmetry.space_group_name_H-M   'P 1'
#
loop_
_entity.id
_entity.type
_entity.pdbx_description
1 polymer ?
#
loop_
_entity_poly.entity_id
_entity_poly.type
_entity_poly.pdbx_seq_one_letter_code
_entity_poly.pdbx_strand_id
1 'polypeptide(L)'
;MSYPPDKGGRGVKGKGAYLPYNPSLTEKARENRKTPTPAEKRLWFEVLRGKRFGHLKFTRQKPLDEYIVDFYCAELMLAIEIDGDSHAEQQGYDERRTQRLNQLGVDVLRYSNREVLKNIEGVYSDLKARIVERQEQFLTPQPPLSGGLPTLAVELTDFSVFYSQDSIANAETSLRKKGSKIVVERGQIWKVSRDKDGIITREQLTQHWTDWIDYWSVDFDFESKREIIRVVNPETGETQEQWTGDYVFENEWQSFRTKKDRSLELISVAQECPPGRRKVAVKVVDIFGNDTMTIVEVTV
;
A
#
# COMPACT_ATOMS: atom_id res chain seq x y z
N MET A 1 -6.08 10.21 9.58
CA MET A 1 -4.73 10.82 9.64
C MET A 1 -4.24 10.81 11.08
N SER A 2 -3.40 9.86 11.46
CA SER A 2 -2.75 9.85 12.78
C SER A 2 -1.25 9.74 12.59
N TYR A 3 -0.57 10.88 12.61
CA TYR A 3 0.88 10.94 12.67
C TYR A 3 1.38 10.29 13.96
N PRO A 4 2.61 9.73 13.98
CA PRO A 4 3.31 9.40 15.21
C PRO A 4 3.21 10.57 16.20
N PRO A 5 2.56 10.39 17.37
CA PRO A 5 2.47 11.46 18.35
C PRO A 5 3.87 11.85 18.82
N ASP A 6 4.08 13.12 19.12
CA ASP A 6 5.30 13.60 19.78
C ASP A 6 5.09 13.55 21.30
N LYS A 7 6.01 12.93 22.07
CA LYS A 7 5.96 12.91 23.55
C LYS A 7 6.04 14.31 24.20
N GLY A 8 6.13 15.38 23.40
CA GLY A 8 6.28 16.76 23.85
C GLY A 8 5.02 17.64 23.89
N GLY A 9 3.82 17.09 23.68
CA GLY A 9 2.55 17.83 23.81
C GLY A 9 1.64 17.19 24.85
N ARG A 10 1.08 17.99 25.77
CA ARG A 10 -0.08 17.56 26.57
C ARG A 10 -1.25 17.33 25.60
N GLY A 11 -1.39 16.11 25.07
CA GLY A 11 -2.42 15.76 24.09
C GLY A 11 -2.59 14.25 24.00
N VAL A 12 -3.72 13.79 24.53
CA VAL A 12 -4.41 12.49 24.37
C VAL A 12 -3.55 11.22 24.53
N LYS A 13 -3.77 10.52 25.66
CA LYS A 13 -3.37 9.11 25.81
C LYS A 13 -4.16 8.26 24.83
N GLY A 14 -3.47 7.59 23.91
CA GLY A 14 -4.03 6.49 23.12
C GLY A 14 -3.53 6.47 21.68
N LYS A 15 -2.86 5.36 21.32
CA LYS A 15 -2.67 4.85 19.95
C LYS A 15 -2.01 5.81 18.95
N GLY A 16 -0.72 6.06 19.14
CA GLY A 16 0.14 6.38 18.01
C GLY A 16 1.54 5.83 18.24
N ALA A 17 2.09 5.14 17.22
CA ALA A 17 3.42 4.57 17.28
C ALA A 17 4.43 5.72 17.40
N TYR A 18 5.16 5.79 18.51
CA TYR A 18 6.29 6.72 18.67
C TYR A 18 7.53 6.07 18.09
N LEU A 19 8.39 6.83 17.38
CA LEU A 19 9.72 6.31 17.05
C LEU A 19 10.46 5.97 18.36
N PRO A 20 11.02 4.75 18.50
CA PRO A 20 11.82 4.39 19.66
C PRO A 20 13.07 5.27 19.71
N TYR A 21 13.60 5.48 20.92
CA TYR A 21 14.88 6.16 21.11
C TYR A 21 15.58 5.59 22.34
N ASN A 22 16.90 5.61 22.34
CA ASN A 22 17.72 5.22 23.48
C ASN A 22 17.54 6.23 24.63
N PRO A 23 16.96 5.83 25.78
CA PRO A 23 16.70 6.73 26.90
C PRO A 23 17.95 7.41 27.47
N SER A 24 19.13 6.80 27.30
CA SER A 24 20.41 7.37 27.76
C SER A 24 20.76 8.70 27.06
N LEU A 25 20.22 8.94 25.86
CA LEU A 25 20.41 10.18 25.10
C LEU A 25 19.63 11.37 25.66
N THR A 26 18.70 11.13 26.60
CA THR A 26 17.80 12.17 27.13
C THR A 26 18.55 13.32 27.79
N GLU A 27 19.57 13.02 28.59
CA GLU A 27 20.35 14.03 29.31
C GLU A 27 21.20 14.85 28.35
N LYS A 28 21.96 14.19 27.48
CA LYS A 28 22.74 14.82 26.40
C LYS A 28 21.88 15.73 25.52
N ALA A 29 20.69 15.27 25.11
CA ALA A 29 19.76 16.09 24.34
C ALA A 29 19.27 17.33 25.10
N ARG A 30 19.07 17.23 26.43
CA ARG A 30 18.70 18.40 27.26
C ARG A 30 19.85 19.40 27.37
N GLU A 31 21.08 18.92 27.49
CA GLU A 31 22.29 19.75 27.50
C GLU A 31 22.46 20.48 26.18
N ASN A 32 22.41 19.78 25.05
CA ASN A 32 22.52 20.38 23.72
C ASN A 32 21.47 21.50 23.49
N ARG A 33 20.24 21.36 24.01
CA ARG A 33 19.21 22.42 23.90
C ARG A 33 19.59 23.72 24.62
N LYS A 34 20.42 23.64 25.67
CA LYS A 34 20.92 24.79 26.44
C LYS A 34 22.12 25.44 25.76
N THR A 35 22.91 24.66 25.02
CA THR A 35 24.15 25.11 24.37
C THR A 35 24.16 24.88 22.85
N PRO A 36 23.19 25.43 22.09
CA PRO A 36 23.17 25.25 20.63
C PRO A 36 24.28 26.06 19.95
N THR A 37 24.76 25.57 18.81
CA THR A 37 25.73 26.29 17.96
C THR A 37 25.14 27.60 17.40
N PRO A 38 25.96 28.54 16.92
CA PRO A 38 25.47 29.77 16.28
C PRO A 38 24.54 29.49 15.10
N ALA A 39 24.86 28.48 14.29
CA ALA A 39 24.03 28.07 13.15
C ALA A 39 22.69 27.48 13.61
N GLU A 40 22.68 26.56 14.59
CA GLU A 40 21.43 26.05 15.18
C GLU A 40 20.56 27.16 15.76
N LYS A 41 21.16 28.10 16.51
CA LYS A 41 20.42 29.25 17.03
C LYS A 41 19.76 30.03 15.91
N ARG A 42 20.51 30.34 14.85
CA ARG A 42 20.00 31.12 13.73
C ARG A 42 18.85 30.42 13.03
N LEU A 43 19.04 29.17 12.60
CA LEU A 43 17.99 28.40 11.92
C LEU A 43 16.75 28.24 12.80
N TRP A 44 16.93 27.98 14.10
CA TRP A 44 15.83 27.88 15.03
C TRP A 44 15.01 29.18 15.11
N PHE A 45 15.65 30.32 15.41
CA PHE A 45 14.92 31.55 15.69
C PHE A 45 14.39 32.24 14.43
N GLU A 46 15.12 32.19 13.32
CA GLU A 46 14.75 32.87 12.07
C GLU A 46 13.71 32.04 11.28
N VAL A 47 13.84 30.71 11.26
CA VAL A 47 13.06 29.84 10.36
C VAL A 47 12.06 28.95 11.11
N LEU A 48 12.51 28.12 12.06
CA LEU A 48 11.74 26.95 12.51
C LEU A 48 10.84 27.19 13.75
N ARG A 49 11.22 28.11 14.64
CA ARG A 49 10.58 28.27 15.96
C ARG A 49 9.13 28.72 15.82
N GLY A 50 8.26 28.16 16.66
CA GLY A 50 6.90 28.68 16.85
C GLY A 50 5.96 28.42 15.66
N LYS A 51 6.20 27.35 14.90
CA LYS A 51 5.44 27.00 13.69
C LYS A 51 5.50 28.07 12.59
N ARG A 52 6.56 28.88 12.58
CA ARG A 52 6.78 29.94 11.59
C ARG A 52 6.97 29.39 10.17
N PHE A 53 7.44 28.15 10.06
CA PHE A 53 7.62 27.49 8.77
C PHE A 53 6.42 26.61 8.44
N GLY A 54 5.56 27.07 7.53
CA GLY A 54 4.44 26.27 6.98
C GLY A 54 3.45 25.74 8.03
N HIS A 55 3.33 26.39 9.20
CA HIS A 55 2.56 25.92 10.36
C HIS A 55 3.03 24.59 11.00
N LEU A 56 4.19 24.07 10.57
CA LEU A 56 4.74 22.79 11.01
C LEU A 56 5.45 22.91 12.36
N LYS A 57 5.29 21.91 13.22
CA LYS A 57 6.01 21.87 14.51
C LYS A 57 7.39 21.23 14.34
N PHE A 58 8.44 22.03 14.56
CA PHE A 58 9.81 21.54 14.73
C PHE A 58 10.20 21.46 16.21
N THR A 59 10.99 20.44 16.56
CA THR A 59 11.58 20.22 17.88
C THR A 59 13.10 20.20 17.79
N ARG A 60 13.80 20.72 18.81
CA ARG A 60 15.26 20.77 18.86
C ARG A 60 15.87 19.57 19.56
N GLN A 61 17.03 19.10 19.08
CA GLN A 61 17.88 18.11 19.74
C GLN A 61 17.04 16.90 20.16
N LYS A 62 16.46 16.22 19.16
CA LYS A 62 15.47 15.16 19.34
C LYS A 62 16.18 13.81 19.32
N PRO A 63 16.13 13.02 20.41
CA PRO A 63 16.54 11.62 20.35
C PRO A 63 15.63 10.82 19.42
N LEU A 64 16.22 10.07 18.50
CA LEU A 64 15.59 9.14 17.56
C LEU A 64 16.52 7.93 17.41
N ASP A 65 16.01 6.73 17.71
CA ASP A 65 16.82 5.50 17.74
C ASP A 65 18.08 5.69 18.62
N GLU A 66 19.27 5.45 18.08
CA GLU A 66 20.55 5.63 18.77
C GLU A 66 21.18 7.02 18.54
N TYR A 67 20.43 8.00 18.02
CA TYR A 67 20.96 9.31 17.60
C TYR A 67 20.19 10.50 18.18
N ILE A 68 20.82 11.68 18.17
CA ILE A 68 20.20 12.96 18.49
C ILE A 68 20.27 13.84 17.24
N VAL A 69 19.12 14.20 16.67
CA VAL A 69 19.02 15.09 15.51
C VAL A 69 18.82 16.55 15.93
N ASP A 70 19.44 17.50 15.23
CA ASP A 70 19.41 18.92 15.62
C ASP A 70 17.99 19.51 15.59
N PHE A 71 17.25 19.23 14.52
CA PHE A 71 15.83 19.56 14.41
C PHE A 71 15.01 18.40 13.87
N TYR A 72 13.76 18.28 14.33
CA TYR A 72 12.85 17.24 13.87
C TYR A 72 11.40 17.73 13.77
N CYS A 73 10.77 17.46 12.63
CA CYS A 73 9.34 17.61 12.39
C CYS A 73 8.68 16.22 12.35
N ALA A 74 7.86 15.93 13.35
CA ALA A 74 7.14 14.66 13.44
C ALA A 74 6.06 14.52 12.36
N GLU A 75 5.41 15.62 11.96
CA GLU A 75 4.36 15.64 10.95
C GLU A 75 4.88 15.20 9.57
N LEU A 76 6.16 15.44 9.27
CA LEU A 76 6.77 15.09 7.98
C LEU A 76 7.86 14.01 8.09
N MET A 77 8.04 13.41 9.28
CA MET A 77 9.17 12.52 9.57
C MET A 77 10.48 13.08 8.99
N LEU A 78 10.78 14.33 9.30
CA LEU A 78 11.87 15.09 8.69
C LEU A 78 12.85 15.55 9.77
N ALA A 79 14.09 15.09 9.67
CA ALA A 79 15.22 15.57 10.45
C ALA A 79 16.02 16.61 9.65
N ILE A 80 16.52 17.62 10.34
CA ILE A 80 17.48 18.58 9.79
C ILE A 80 18.71 18.55 10.69
N GLU A 81 19.88 18.34 10.10
CA GLU A 81 21.19 18.40 10.75
C GLU A 81 21.94 19.62 10.26
N ILE A 82 22.71 20.24 11.16
CA ILE A 82 23.67 21.26 10.80
C ILE A 82 25.06 20.67 10.87
N ASP A 83 25.65 20.43 9.71
CA ASP A 83 26.96 19.81 9.61
C ASP A 83 28.09 20.81 9.87
N GLY A 84 29.07 20.36 10.64
CA GLY A 84 30.37 21.01 10.81
C GLY A 84 31.33 20.57 9.71
N ASP A 85 32.54 21.13 9.68
CA ASP A 85 33.60 20.58 8.82
C ASP A 85 33.90 19.15 9.28
N SER A 86 33.57 18.16 8.46
CA SER A 86 33.66 16.73 8.80
C SER A 86 34.99 16.11 8.33
N HIS A 87 35.63 15.32 9.20
CA HIS A 87 36.78 14.46 8.85
C HIS A 87 36.31 13.12 8.25
N ALA A 88 37.19 12.38 7.56
CA ALA A 88 36.84 11.13 6.85
C ALA A 88 36.18 10.05 7.74
N GLU A 89 36.56 9.95 9.02
CA GLU A 89 35.93 9.02 9.98
C GLU A 89 34.50 9.44 10.37
N GLN A 90 34.20 10.75 10.37
CA GLN A 90 32.85 11.25 10.62
C GLN A 90 31.91 10.96 9.45
N GLN A 91 32.41 10.98 8.21
CA GLN A 91 31.60 10.65 7.02
C GLN A 91 31.02 9.24 7.08
N GLY A 92 31.83 8.22 7.41
CA GLY A 92 31.35 6.84 7.54
C GLY A 92 30.44 6.59 8.74
N TYR A 93 30.49 7.44 9.77
CA TYR A 93 29.52 7.43 10.86
C TYR A 93 28.19 8.11 10.44
N ASP A 94 28.28 9.23 9.73
CA ASP A 94 27.13 9.99 9.24
C ASP A 94 26.33 9.27 8.16
N GLU A 95 26.98 8.50 7.29
CA GLU A 95 26.30 7.65 6.30
C GLU A 95 25.48 6.56 6.99
N ARG A 96 26.07 5.83 7.95
CA ARG A 96 25.36 4.79 8.72
C ARG A 96 24.18 5.36 9.50
N ARG A 97 24.38 6.53 10.11
CA ARG A 97 23.32 7.26 10.81
C ARG A 97 22.18 7.64 9.88
N THR A 98 22.50 8.24 8.74
CA THR A 98 21.51 8.66 7.73
C THR A 98 20.76 7.45 7.20
N GLN A 99 21.47 6.37 6.86
CA GLN A 99 20.86 5.13 6.40
C GLN A 99 19.91 4.53 7.45
N ARG A 100 20.31 4.52 8.72
CA ARG A 100 19.47 4.02 9.82
C ARG A 100 18.22 4.87 10.03
N LEU A 101 18.34 6.20 10.01
CA LEU A 101 17.19 7.10 10.13
C LEU A 101 16.25 6.97 8.92
N ASN A 102 16.78 6.83 7.71
CA ASN A 102 16.00 6.58 6.51
C ASN A 102 15.25 5.24 6.57
N GLN A 103 15.85 4.18 7.13
CA GLN A 103 15.14 2.91 7.38
C GLN A 103 13.98 3.05 8.38
N LEU A 104 14.07 4.02 9.28
CA LEU A 104 12.99 4.44 10.18
C LEU A 104 12.10 5.52 9.54
N GLY A 105 12.22 5.72 8.22
CA GLY A 105 11.46 6.62 7.36
C GLY A 105 11.56 8.09 7.73
N VAL A 106 12.59 8.43 8.51
CA VAL A 106 12.98 9.80 8.76
C VAL A 106 13.86 10.24 7.60
N ASP A 107 13.37 11.21 6.83
CA ASP A 107 14.19 11.88 5.83
C ASP A 107 15.16 12.85 6.54
N VAL A 108 16.40 12.94 6.07
CA VAL A 108 17.46 13.70 6.74
C VAL A 108 18.04 14.74 5.78
N LEU A 109 17.73 16.01 6.05
CA LEU A 109 18.34 17.14 5.35
C LEU A 109 19.57 17.61 6.12
N ARG A 110 20.64 17.95 5.40
CA ARG A 110 21.88 18.46 5.98
C ARG A 110 22.21 19.82 5.39
N TYR A 111 22.49 20.78 6.26
CA TYR A 111 22.99 22.10 5.88
C TYR A 111 24.33 22.35 6.57
N SER A 112 25.31 22.89 5.85
CA SER A 112 26.56 23.30 6.49
C SER A 112 26.36 24.52 7.38
N ASN A 113 27.23 24.65 8.40
CA ASN A 113 27.33 25.88 9.20
C ASN A 113 27.45 27.14 8.31
N ARG A 114 28.21 27.06 7.22
CA ARG A 114 28.43 28.18 6.30
C ARG A 114 27.13 28.61 5.61
N GLU A 115 26.32 27.65 5.14
CA GLU A 115 25.05 27.94 4.47
C GLU A 115 24.08 28.61 5.43
N VAL A 116 23.90 28.06 6.63
CA VAL A 116 22.99 28.64 7.63
C VAL A 116 23.46 30.03 8.08
N LEU A 117 24.76 30.24 8.25
CA LEU A 117 25.31 31.51 8.73
C LEU A 117 25.48 32.58 7.66
N LYS A 118 25.59 32.23 6.37
CA LYS A 118 25.87 33.20 5.30
C LYS A 118 24.74 33.30 4.27
N ASN A 119 23.88 32.30 4.15
CA ASN A 119 22.83 32.23 3.14
C ASN A 119 21.54 31.58 3.70
N ILE A 120 20.97 32.17 4.75
CA ILE A 120 19.76 31.64 5.37
C ILE A 120 18.56 31.63 4.41
N GLU A 121 18.49 32.57 3.47
CA GLU A 121 17.44 32.63 2.44
C GLU A 121 17.51 31.45 1.47
N GLY A 122 18.73 31.03 1.11
CA GLY A 122 18.95 29.82 0.31
C GLY A 122 18.49 28.56 1.06
N VAL A 123 18.86 28.44 2.35
CA VAL A 123 18.41 27.36 3.22
C VAL A 123 16.88 27.34 3.34
N TYR A 124 16.26 28.51 3.51
CA TYR A 124 14.80 28.64 3.57
C TYR A 124 14.14 28.15 2.28
N SER A 125 14.67 28.58 1.13
CA SER A 125 14.10 28.26 -0.18
C SER A 125 14.22 26.77 -0.50
N ASP A 126 15.38 26.17 -0.20
CA ASP A 126 15.60 24.73 -0.35
C ASP A 126 14.70 23.92 0.60
N LEU A 127 14.67 24.27 1.89
CA LEU A 127 13.82 23.61 2.87
C LEU A 127 12.33 23.68 2.47
N LYS A 128 11.91 24.80 1.86
CA LYS A 128 10.53 24.96 1.36
C LYS A 128 10.26 24.00 0.21
N ALA A 129 11.16 23.91 -0.76
CA ALA A 129 11.02 22.98 -1.88
C ALA A 129 10.95 21.53 -1.39
N ARG A 130 11.87 21.13 -0.49
CA ARG A 130 11.89 19.79 0.10
C ARG A 130 10.64 19.46 0.91
N ILE A 131 10.10 20.43 1.65
CA ILE A 131 8.86 20.21 2.38
C ILE A 131 7.66 20.04 1.45
N VAL A 132 7.58 20.76 0.34
CA VAL A 132 6.52 20.56 -0.66
C VAL A 132 6.62 19.16 -1.25
N GLU A 133 7.80 18.75 -1.73
CA GLU A 133 8.05 17.38 -2.23
C GLU A 133 7.68 16.33 -1.17
N ARG A 134 8.07 16.56 0.08
CA ARG A 134 7.79 15.64 1.18
C ARG A 134 6.30 15.58 1.50
N GLN A 135 5.58 16.70 1.48
CA GLN A 135 4.13 16.74 1.68
C GLN A 135 3.39 15.99 0.57
N GLU A 136 3.84 16.10 -0.68
CA GLU A 136 3.32 15.29 -1.79
C GLU A 136 3.56 13.79 -1.56
N GLN A 137 4.72 13.41 -1.02
CA GLN A 137 5.03 12.04 -0.62
C GLN A 137 4.22 11.51 0.58
N PHE A 138 3.57 12.38 1.36
CA PHE A 138 2.65 12.02 2.46
C PHE A 138 1.18 12.10 2.06
N LEU A 139 0.86 12.77 0.94
CA LEU A 139 -0.44 12.66 0.27
C LEU A 139 -0.56 11.32 -0.47
N THR A 140 0.58 10.70 -0.81
CA THR A 140 0.67 9.29 -1.13
C THR A 140 0.92 8.47 0.16
N PRO A 141 0.19 7.37 0.40
CA PRO A 141 0.36 6.61 1.63
C PRO A 141 1.77 5.98 1.69
N GLN A 142 2.50 6.21 2.79
CA GLN A 142 3.82 5.64 3.06
C GLN A 142 3.75 4.55 4.13
N PRO A 143 4.49 3.44 3.98
CA PRO A 143 4.63 2.40 5.00
C PRO A 143 4.87 2.90 6.44
N PRO A 144 4.35 2.24 7.48
CA PRO A 144 4.72 2.53 8.87
C PRO A 144 6.10 1.94 9.20
N LEU A 145 6.76 2.52 10.20
CA LEU A 145 8.22 2.47 10.39
C LEU A 145 8.69 1.69 11.61
N SER A 146 7.94 0.68 12.06
CA SER A 146 8.41 -0.19 13.16
C SER A 146 7.76 -1.58 13.20
N GLY A 147 7.53 -2.14 12.02
CA GLY A 147 6.84 -3.39 11.72
C GLY A 147 6.62 -3.30 10.22
N GLY A 148 6.76 -4.41 9.49
CA GLY A 148 6.59 -4.38 8.03
C GLY A 148 5.35 -3.61 7.60
N LEU A 149 5.31 -3.20 6.34
CA LEU A 149 4.11 -2.65 5.72
C LEU A 149 2.88 -3.43 6.21
N PRO A 150 1.79 -2.78 6.67
CA PRO A 150 0.63 -3.52 7.10
C PRO A 150 0.19 -4.37 5.92
N THR A 151 0.05 -5.66 6.17
CA THR A 151 -0.17 -6.62 5.12
C THR A 151 -1.66 -6.80 4.94
N LEU A 152 -2.10 -6.81 3.69
CA LEU A 152 -3.46 -7.12 3.31
C LEU A 152 -3.48 -8.48 2.63
N ALA A 153 -4.36 -9.38 3.08
CA ALA A 153 -4.67 -10.62 2.38
C ALA A 153 -6.16 -10.62 2.05
N VAL A 154 -6.52 -11.28 0.97
CA VAL A 154 -7.90 -11.44 0.53
C VAL A 154 -8.25 -12.92 0.63
N GLU A 155 -9.39 -13.22 1.26
CA GLU A 155 -9.94 -14.56 1.33
C GLU A 155 -11.25 -14.62 0.55
N LEU A 156 -11.37 -15.58 -0.36
CA LEU A 156 -12.66 -15.93 -0.95
C LEU A 156 -13.45 -16.78 0.04
N THR A 157 -14.59 -16.27 0.47
CA THR A 157 -15.45 -16.97 1.45
C THR A 157 -16.66 -17.65 0.83
N ASP A 158 -17.13 -17.16 -0.32
CA ASP A 158 -18.32 -17.66 -1.01
C ASP A 158 -18.32 -17.28 -2.49
N PHE A 159 -19.03 -18.06 -3.30
CA PHE A 159 -19.31 -17.77 -4.70
C PHE A 159 -20.64 -18.39 -5.12
N SER A 160 -21.51 -17.58 -5.71
CA SER A 160 -22.83 -18.00 -6.15
C SER A 160 -22.99 -17.76 -7.64
N VAL A 161 -23.55 -18.75 -8.33
CA VAL A 161 -23.87 -18.68 -9.76
C VAL A 161 -25.34 -18.96 -9.99
N PHE A 162 -25.94 -18.27 -10.96
CA PHE A 162 -27.35 -18.44 -11.31
C PHE A 162 -27.53 -19.04 -12.71
N TYR A 163 -26.64 -19.96 -13.11
CA TYR A 163 -26.74 -20.63 -14.39
C TYR A 163 -27.88 -21.66 -14.43
N SER A 164 -28.57 -21.69 -15.55
CA SER A 164 -29.42 -22.82 -15.94
C SER A 164 -29.19 -23.08 -17.43
N GLN A 165 -28.68 -24.26 -17.76
CA GLN A 165 -28.53 -24.77 -19.11
C GLN A 165 -29.16 -26.16 -19.18
N ASP A 166 -30.27 -26.20 -19.92
CA ASP A 166 -31.18 -27.35 -19.98
C ASP A 166 -31.83 -27.68 -18.63
N SER A 167 -32.75 -28.63 -18.61
CA SER A 167 -33.38 -29.13 -17.38
C SER A 167 -33.08 -30.60 -17.18
N ILE A 168 -33.10 -31.03 -15.91
CA ILE A 168 -32.91 -32.46 -15.60
C ILE A 168 -34.00 -33.28 -16.29
N ALA A 169 -35.24 -32.78 -16.29
CA ALA A 169 -36.39 -33.44 -16.94
C ALA A 169 -36.21 -33.61 -18.46
N ASN A 170 -35.66 -32.60 -19.14
CA ASN A 170 -35.37 -32.68 -20.58
C ASN A 170 -34.23 -33.67 -20.86
N ALA A 171 -33.19 -33.69 -20.04
CA ALA A 171 -32.09 -34.64 -20.19
C ALA A 171 -32.58 -36.08 -20.02
N GLU A 172 -33.43 -36.35 -19.02
CA GLU A 172 -34.02 -37.67 -18.81
C GLU A 172 -34.80 -38.18 -20.02
N THR A 173 -35.57 -37.29 -20.65
CA THR A 173 -36.43 -37.64 -21.78
C THR A 173 -35.64 -37.84 -23.09
N SER A 174 -34.55 -37.09 -23.27
CA SER A 174 -33.73 -37.10 -24.50
C SER A 174 -32.58 -38.12 -24.47
N LEU A 175 -32.21 -38.65 -23.30
CA LEU A 175 -31.10 -39.60 -23.13
C LEU A 175 -31.39 -40.97 -23.74
N ARG A 176 -30.53 -41.41 -24.66
CA ARG A 176 -30.50 -42.78 -25.19
C ARG A 176 -29.99 -43.76 -24.13
N LYS A 177 -30.31 -45.06 -24.27
CA LYS A 177 -29.75 -46.12 -23.42
C LYS A 177 -28.22 -46.09 -23.43
N LYS A 178 -27.60 -46.30 -22.27
CA LYS A 178 -26.14 -46.14 -22.03
C LYS A 178 -25.59 -44.72 -22.32
N GLY A 179 -26.45 -43.70 -22.34
CA GLY A 179 -26.06 -42.31 -22.53
C GLY A 179 -25.82 -41.58 -21.21
N SER A 180 -25.02 -40.51 -21.25
CA SER A 180 -24.88 -39.55 -20.16
C SER A 180 -24.90 -38.12 -20.69
N LYS A 181 -25.44 -37.19 -19.92
CA LYS A 181 -25.49 -35.76 -20.25
C LYS A 181 -25.21 -34.94 -19.01
N ILE A 182 -24.45 -33.85 -19.19
CA ILE A 182 -24.24 -32.84 -18.16
C ILE A 182 -25.32 -31.78 -18.31
N VAL A 183 -25.95 -31.42 -17.19
CA VAL A 183 -27.01 -30.41 -17.09
C VAL A 183 -26.60 -29.42 -16.01
N VAL A 184 -26.89 -28.15 -16.22
CA VAL A 184 -26.73 -27.12 -15.19
C VAL A 184 -28.12 -26.65 -14.84
N GLU A 185 -28.59 -26.90 -13.63
CA GLU A 185 -29.93 -26.49 -13.21
C GLU A 185 -29.83 -25.77 -11.87
N ARG A 186 -30.30 -24.52 -11.81
CA ARG A 186 -30.29 -23.69 -10.58
C ARG A 186 -28.90 -23.58 -9.93
N GLY A 187 -27.86 -23.37 -10.73
CA GLY A 187 -26.49 -23.23 -10.20
C GLY A 187 -25.93 -24.53 -9.62
N GLN A 188 -26.42 -25.70 -10.04
CA GLN A 188 -25.85 -27.01 -9.72
C GLN A 188 -25.56 -27.79 -11.00
N ILE A 189 -24.41 -28.45 -11.05
CA ILE A 189 -24.06 -29.32 -12.18
C ILE A 189 -24.45 -30.74 -11.85
N TRP A 190 -25.28 -31.30 -12.73
CA TRP A 190 -25.77 -32.65 -12.64
C TRP A 190 -25.29 -33.47 -13.83
N LYS A 191 -24.71 -34.63 -13.55
CA LYS A 191 -24.54 -35.68 -14.55
C LYS A 191 -25.74 -36.61 -14.48
N VAL A 192 -26.54 -36.59 -15.54
CA VAL A 192 -27.69 -37.49 -15.71
C VAL A 192 -27.23 -38.64 -16.61
N SER A 193 -27.33 -39.87 -16.13
CA SER A 193 -26.92 -41.07 -16.86
C SER A 193 -28.07 -42.07 -16.96
N ARG A 194 -28.19 -42.74 -18.11
CA ARG A 194 -29.17 -43.81 -18.36
C ARG A 194 -28.42 -45.11 -18.60
N ASP A 195 -28.71 -46.14 -17.81
CA ASP A 195 -28.08 -47.44 -17.99
C ASP A 195 -28.67 -48.25 -19.17
N LYS A 196 -28.29 -49.53 -19.27
CA LYS A 196 -28.76 -50.45 -20.32
C LYS A 196 -30.24 -50.85 -20.14
N ASP A 197 -30.72 -50.84 -18.91
CA ASP A 197 -32.07 -51.25 -18.51
C ASP A 197 -33.05 -50.06 -18.55
N GLY A 198 -32.51 -48.85 -18.73
CA GLY A 198 -33.26 -47.60 -18.86
C GLY A 198 -33.40 -46.83 -17.55
N ILE A 199 -32.71 -47.27 -16.49
CA ILE A 199 -32.73 -46.63 -15.18
C ILE A 199 -31.90 -45.34 -15.26
N ILE A 200 -32.47 -44.25 -14.77
CA ILE A 200 -31.82 -42.95 -14.66
C ILE A 200 -31.09 -42.84 -13.32
N THR A 201 -29.87 -42.33 -13.37
CA THR A 201 -29.08 -41.91 -12.21
C THR A 201 -28.68 -40.45 -12.34
N ARG A 202 -28.64 -39.75 -11.22
CA ARG A 202 -28.26 -38.33 -11.13
C ARG A 202 -27.10 -38.22 -10.15
N GLU A 203 -26.01 -37.62 -10.60
CA GLU A 203 -24.81 -37.40 -9.82
C GLU A 203 -24.54 -35.89 -9.79
N GLN A 204 -24.50 -35.30 -8.59
CA GLN A 204 -24.14 -33.90 -8.42
C GLN A 204 -22.62 -33.75 -8.53
N LEU A 205 -22.16 -32.95 -9.48
CA LEU A 205 -20.73 -32.75 -9.75
C LEU A 205 -20.13 -31.57 -8.97
N THR A 206 -20.95 -30.61 -8.54
CA THR A 206 -20.51 -29.46 -7.73
C THR A 206 -21.01 -29.63 -6.30
N GLN A 207 -20.11 -29.89 -5.36
CA GLN A 207 -20.43 -30.10 -3.94
C GLN A 207 -20.09 -28.88 -3.08
N HIS A 208 -19.04 -28.16 -3.46
CA HIS A 208 -18.58 -26.95 -2.80
C HIS A 208 -18.69 -25.76 -3.75
N TRP A 209 -18.94 -24.56 -3.22
CA TRP A 209 -18.99 -23.34 -4.04
C TRP A 209 -17.68 -23.12 -4.80
N THR A 210 -16.55 -23.56 -4.25
CA THR A 210 -15.23 -23.49 -4.89
C THR A 210 -15.14 -24.30 -6.18
N ASP A 211 -15.99 -25.30 -6.37
CA ASP A 211 -15.99 -26.15 -7.58
C ASP A 211 -16.40 -25.36 -8.82
N TRP A 212 -17.00 -24.18 -8.63
CA TRP A 212 -17.37 -23.25 -9.69
C TRP A 212 -16.23 -22.37 -10.18
N ILE A 213 -15.11 -22.32 -9.46
CA ILE A 213 -14.02 -21.38 -9.73
C ILE A 213 -12.82 -22.13 -10.31
N ASP A 214 -12.40 -21.72 -11.51
CA ASP A 214 -11.19 -22.22 -12.15
C ASP A 214 -9.99 -21.27 -11.96
N TYR A 215 -10.23 -19.97 -11.85
CA TYR A 215 -9.19 -18.96 -11.70
C TYR A 215 -9.72 -17.78 -10.86
N TRP A 216 -8.87 -17.20 -10.04
CA TRP A 216 -9.13 -15.88 -9.48
C TRP A 216 -7.85 -15.10 -9.24
N SER A 217 -7.98 -13.77 -9.21
CA SER A 217 -6.87 -12.85 -9.01
C SER A 217 -7.26 -11.63 -8.20
N VAL A 218 -6.24 -10.99 -7.63
CA VAL A 218 -6.36 -9.81 -6.78
C VAL A 218 -5.46 -8.71 -7.33
N ASP A 219 -6.02 -7.50 -7.36
CA ASP A 219 -5.34 -6.23 -7.49
C ASP A 219 -5.52 -5.49 -6.16
N PHE A 220 -4.43 -5.26 -5.43
CA PHE A 220 -4.47 -4.67 -4.09
C PHE A 220 -4.55 -3.13 -4.13
N ASP A 221 -4.46 -2.50 -5.30
CA ASP A 221 -4.67 -1.06 -5.50
C ASP A 221 -5.18 -0.74 -6.91
N PHE A 222 -6.45 -1.05 -7.16
CA PHE A 222 -7.08 -0.97 -8.47
C PHE A 222 -7.06 0.43 -9.09
N GLU A 223 -6.97 1.49 -8.28
CA GLU A 223 -6.93 2.86 -8.79
C GLU A 223 -5.51 3.36 -9.09
N SER A 224 -4.49 2.51 -8.91
CA SER A 224 -3.08 2.86 -9.12
C SER A 224 -2.77 3.16 -10.60
N LYS A 225 -3.49 2.55 -11.55
CA LYS A 225 -3.21 2.65 -12.98
C LYS A 225 -4.43 2.99 -13.82
N ARG A 226 -4.45 4.24 -14.29
CA ARG A 226 -5.48 4.74 -15.21
C ARG A 226 -5.39 4.04 -16.58
N GLU A 227 -6.54 3.68 -17.15
CA GLU A 227 -6.62 3.17 -18.52
C GLU A 227 -6.54 4.32 -19.52
N ILE A 228 -5.43 4.40 -20.26
CA ILE A 228 -5.17 5.49 -21.20
C ILE A 228 -5.24 4.94 -22.62
N ILE A 229 -6.05 5.59 -23.45
CA ILE A 229 -6.11 5.34 -24.89
C ILE A 229 -5.38 6.43 -25.66
N ARG A 230 -4.96 6.10 -26.88
CA ARG A 230 -4.34 7.03 -27.81
C ARG A 230 -5.36 7.39 -28.90
N VAL A 231 -5.77 8.64 -28.92
CA VAL A 231 -6.71 9.17 -29.91
C VAL A 231 -5.93 10.02 -30.90
N VAL A 232 -6.06 9.71 -32.19
CA VAL A 232 -5.46 10.53 -33.25
C VAL A 232 -6.43 11.63 -33.61
N ASN A 233 -5.99 12.88 -33.52
CA ASN A 233 -6.77 14.01 -33.99
C ASN A 233 -6.87 13.93 -35.53
N PRO A 234 -8.08 13.82 -36.11
CA PRO A 234 -8.25 13.66 -37.55
C PRO A 234 -7.87 14.91 -38.37
N GLU A 235 -7.82 16.09 -37.73
CA GLU A 235 -7.49 17.36 -38.39
C GLU A 235 -5.99 17.65 -38.36
N THR A 236 -5.30 17.32 -37.26
CA THR A 236 -3.86 17.60 -37.10
C THR A 236 -2.96 16.39 -37.31
N GLY A 237 -3.53 15.17 -37.30
CA GLY A 237 -2.77 13.91 -37.33
C GLY A 237 -2.01 13.60 -36.04
N GLU A 238 -2.10 14.47 -35.02
CA GLU A 238 -1.39 14.31 -33.76
C GLU A 238 -2.08 13.29 -32.86
N THR A 239 -1.28 12.46 -32.18
CA THR A 239 -1.78 11.50 -31.20
C THR A 239 -1.83 12.14 -29.82
N GLN A 240 -2.97 12.05 -29.15
CA GLN A 240 -3.17 12.52 -27.79
C GLN A 240 -3.54 11.34 -26.87
N GLU A 241 -2.97 11.36 -25.66
CA GLU A 241 -3.31 10.39 -24.62
C GLU A 241 -4.53 10.88 -23.83
N GLN A 242 -5.55 10.03 -23.73
CA GLN A 242 -6.80 10.34 -23.05
C GLN A 242 -7.13 9.21 -22.06
N TRP A 243 -7.39 9.59 -20.81
CA TRP A 243 -7.92 8.67 -19.81
C TRP A 243 -9.38 8.30 -20.16
N THR A 244 -9.71 7.00 -20.13
CA THR A 244 -11.06 6.50 -20.43
C THR A 244 -12.06 6.76 -19.30
N GLY A 245 -11.58 7.04 -18.09
CA GLY A 245 -12.38 7.06 -16.86
C GLY A 245 -12.31 5.76 -16.07
N ASP A 246 -11.75 4.71 -16.66
CA ASP A 246 -11.55 3.39 -16.04
C ASP A 246 -10.09 3.16 -15.63
N TYR A 247 -9.86 2.08 -14.90
CA TYR A 247 -8.54 1.67 -14.42
C TYR A 247 -8.17 0.30 -14.99
N VAL A 248 -6.87 0.09 -15.19
CA VAL A 248 -6.31 -1.18 -15.66
C VAL A 248 -6.20 -2.11 -14.47
N PHE A 249 -6.88 -3.25 -14.53
CA PHE A 249 -6.71 -4.31 -13.53
C PHE A 249 -5.30 -4.88 -13.62
N GLU A 250 -4.54 -4.76 -12.53
CA GLU A 250 -3.21 -5.33 -12.40
C GLU A 250 -3.29 -6.66 -11.64
N ASN A 251 -2.90 -7.74 -12.31
CA ASN A 251 -2.97 -9.09 -11.78
C ASN A 251 -1.82 -9.37 -10.82
N GLU A 252 -1.83 -8.72 -9.65
CA GLU A 252 -0.74 -8.74 -8.68
C GLU A 252 -0.59 -10.10 -7.97
N TRP A 253 -1.71 -10.80 -7.76
CA TRP A 253 -1.72 -12.16 -7.25
C TRP A 253 -2.82 -13.00 -7.92
N GLN A 254 -2.59 -14.29 -8.11
CA GLN A 254 -3.55 -15.20 -8.73
C GLN A 254 -3.46 -16.65 -8.19
N SER A 255 -4.57 -17.37 -8.24
CA SER A 255 -4.62 -18.83 -8.08
C SER A 255 -5.55 -19.45 -9.13
N PHE A 256 -5.18 -20.63 -9.63
CA PHE A 256 -5.92 -21.30 -10.69
C PHE A 256 -5.77 -22.82 -10.63
N ARG A 257 -6.80 -23.53 -11.08
CA ARG A 257 -6.79 -24.98 -11.23
C ARG A 257 -6.10 -25.36 -12.53
N THR A 258 -5.43 -26.50 -12.52
CA THR A 258 -4.89 -27.14 -13.72
C THR A 258 -5.50 -28.52 -13.94
N LYS A 259 -5.22 -29.12 -15.11
CA LYS A 259 -5.66 -30.51 -15.37
C LYS A 259 -5.04 -31.52 -14.40
N LYS A 260 -3.86 -31.23 -13.86
CA LYS A 260 -3.09 -32.12 -12.97
C LYS A 260 -3.37 -31.84 -11.50
N ASP A 261 -3.48 -30.57 -11.14
CA ASP A 261 -3.77 -30.11 -9.79
C ASP A 261 -5.10 -29.36 -9.80
N ARG A 262 -6.09 -29.96 -9.14
CA ARG A 262 -7.41 -29.38 -9.00
C ARG A 262 -7.53 -28.52 -7.75
N SER A 263 -6.50 -28.35 -6.92
CA SER A 263 -6.60 -27.48 -5.75
C SER A 263 -6.66 -25.99 -6.15
N LEU A 264 -7.25 -25.17 -5.27
CA LEU A 264 -7.34 -23.73 -5.43
C LEU A 264 -7.00 -23.07 -4.10
N GLU A 265 -6.07 -22.13 -4.08
CA GLU A 265 -5.77 -21.33 -2.89
C GLU A 265 -6.90 -20.32 -2.72
N LEU A 266 -7.54 -20.31 -1.55
CA LEU A 266 -8.66 -19.42 -1.27
C LEU A 266 -8.24 -18.13 -0.57
N ILE A 267 -6.97 -18.04 -0.16
CA ILE A 267 -6.41 -16.89 0.54
C ILE A 267 -5.19 -16.43 -0.26
N SER A 268 -5.12 -15.14 -0.58
CA SER A 268 -3.94 -14.58 -1.22
C SER A 268 -2.75 -14.51 -0.27
N VAL A 269 -1.55 -14.49 -0.82
CA VAL A 269 -0.36 -14.13 -0.03
C VAL A 269 -0.57 -12.72 0.51
N ALA A 270 -0.25 -12.53 1.78
CA ALA A 270 -0.38 -11.23 2.42
C ALA A 270 0.55 -10.22 1.74
N GLN A 271 -0.04 -9.21 1.10
CA GLN A 271 0.67 -8.20 0.34
C GLN A 271 0.94 -6.99 1.22
N GLU A 272 2.19 -6.56 1.25
CA GLU A 272 2.61 -5.34 1.92
C GLU A 272 1.93 -4.10 1.30
N CYS A 273 1.12 -3.39 2.08
CA CYS A 273 0.27 -2.31 1.60
C CYS A 273 0.48 -1.03 2.41
N PRO A 274 0.79 0.13 1.80
CA PRO A 274 0.88 1.37 2.55
C PRO A 274 -0.44 1.73 3.28
N PRO A 275 -0.41 2.24 4.51
CA PRO A 275 -1.60 2.62 5.27
C PRO A 275 -2.42 3.65 4.53
N GLY A 276 -3.71 3.40 4.34
CA GLY A 276 -4.56 4.27 3.53
C GLY A 276 -5.81 3.60 3.02
N ARG A 277 -6.74 4.42 2.51
CA ARG A 277 -7.91 3.93 1.80
C ARG A 277 -7.48 3.52 0.39
N ARG A 278 -7.95 2.34 -0.04
CA ARG A 278 -7.68 1.77 -1.35
C ARG A 278 -8.87 0.96 -1.83
N LYS A 279 -8.93 0.72 -3.13
CA LYS A 279 -9.89 -0.19 -3.76
C LYS A 279 -9.16 -1.46 -4.16
N VAL A 280 -9.56 -2.57 -3.57
CA VAL A 280 -9.06 -3.89 -3.92
C VAL A 280 -10.01 -4.46 -4.95
N ALA A 281 -9.52 -4.82 -6.13
CA ALA A 281 -10.32 -5.52 -7.12
C ALA A 281 -10.03 -7.03 -7.06
N VAL A 282 -11.10 -7.82 -7.03
CA VAL A 282 -11.02 -9.28 -7.05
C VAL A 282 -11.73 -9.75 -8.30
N LYS A 283 -10.98 -10.46 -9.15
CA LYS A 283 -11.49 -11.02 -10.39
C LYS A 283 -11.61 -12.53 -10.26
N VAL A 284 -12.79 -13.09 -10.47
CA VAL A 284 -13.06 -14.52 -10.41
C VAL A 284 -13.55 -14.99 -11.77
N VAL A 285 -12.95 -16.05 -12.29
CA VAL A 285 -13.34 -16.72 -13.53
C VAL A 285 -13.91 -18.09 -13.19
N ASP A 286 -15.15 -18.30 -13.59
CA ASP A 286 -15.84 -19.56 -13.37
C ASP A 286 -15.39 -20.66 -14.34
N ILE A 287 -15.86 -21.89 -14.10
CA ILE A 287 -15.59 -23.07 -14.95
C ILE A 287 -16.19 -22.98 -16.36
N PHE A 288 -17.00 -21.97 -16.65
CA PHE A 288 -17.51 -21.66 -17.99
C PHE A 288 -16.73 -20.54 -18.67
N GLY A 289 -15.72 -19.96 -18.00
CA GLY A 289 -14.90 -18.88 -18.50
C GLY A 289 -15.52 -17.50 -18.34
N ASN A 290 -16.64 -17.36 -17.62
CA ASN A 290 -17.20 -16.05 -17.33
C ASN A 290 -16.41 -15.39 -16.20
N ASP A 291 -15.96 -14.17 -16.44
CA ASP A 291 -15.28 -13.38 -15.43
C ASP A 291 -16.24 -12.44 -14.71
N THR A 292 -16.03 -12.30 -13.41
CA THR A 292 -16.71 -11.34 -12.55
C THR A 292 -15.66 -10.56 -11.80
N MET A 293 -15.89 -9.25 -11.61
CA MET A 293 -15.00 -8.39 -10.83
C MET A 293 -15.77 -7.73 -9.71
N THR A 294 -15.25 -7.83 -8.49
CA THR A 294 -15.77 -7.16 -7.30
C THR A 294 -14.73 -6.18 -6.81
N ILE A 295 -15.15 -4.95 -6.52
CA ILE A 295 -14.28 -3.92 -5.94
C ILE A 295 -14.68 -3.71 -4.49
N VAL A 296 -13.72 -3.85 -3.58
CA VAL A 296 -13.91 -3.65 -2.14
C VAL A 296 -13.06 -2.48 -1.69
N GLU A 297 -13.68 -1.51 -1.04
CA GLU A 297 -12.95 -0.43 -0.39
C GLU A 297 -12.47 -0.88 0.99
N VAL A 298 -11.16 -0.77 1.22
CA VAL A 298 -10.53 -1.13 2.50
C VAL A 298 -9.67 0.02 2.99
N THR A 299 -9.49 0.10 4.31
CA THR A 299 -8.52 0.98 4.95
C THR A 299 -7.50 0.10 5.64
N VAL A 300 -6.26 0.14 5.16
CA VAL A 300 -5.11 -0.57 5.74
C VAL A 300 -4.41 0.32 6.75
#